data_AF-A0A9P6UEI8-F1
#
_entry.id   AF-A0A9P6UEI8-F1
#
_cell.length_a   1.000
_cell.length_b   1.000
_cell.length_c   1.000
_cell.angle_alpha   90.00
_cell.angle_beta   90.00
_cell.angle_gamma   90.00
#
_symmetry.space_group_name_H-M   'P 1'
#
loop_
_entity.id
_entity.type
_entity.pdbx_description
1 polymer ?
#
loop_
_entity_poly.entity_id
_entity_poly.type
_entity_poly.pdbx_seq_one_letter_code
_entity_poly.pdbx_strand_id
1 'polypeptide(L)'
;GFQLALIGGLLAGIRVLGGHAIDYLKRQIVVTAEFDSRDESYSWILNWLSDHPYSKKATQFSVSTTIARGAQKINGEGGDGAVAATYFLPAPGLHFFWFKNRLLWMYRERVRPAGGTVATSGSPVENITISTLGRSRELIQSLILEAQRKFIDRDKSRTVIFAADQYGNWRRTKSRPKRPLDTIVMDPKLKNYIVEDAKEFFASESWYAERGLPFRRGLLLYGSPGTGKTSFIHALAGELGLNIYVVNLSSKNLSDDTLSELVADTPSRCLLLIEDVDAAFIQRKSKDAATGITFSGLLNSVDGVSAQEGRMLCMTTNHLDRLDEALIRPGRVDIRAKLGKATQSQAAELFIKFFPHPVATTDPLSSSTDTTTSTTVAAAAAAAARSGRRQSVDYKGDITSSPTTSASGESSSPLLSEKPGSPTT
;
A
#
# COMPACT_ATOMS: atom_id res chain seq x y z
N GLY A 1 62.64 31.82 -13.72
CA GLY A 1 62.08 31.25 -12.47
C GLY A 1 60.87 32.02 -12.00
N PHE A 2 61.06 33.19 -11.37
CA PHE A 2 60.01 33.97 -10.72
C PHE A 2 58.87 34.43 -11.64
N GLN A 3 59.18 34.91 -12.85
CA GLN A 3 58.15 35.33 -13.83
C GLN A 3 57.23 34.17 -14.27
N LEU A 4 57.78 32.97 -14.47
CA LEU A 4 57.01 31.76 -14.79
C LEU A 4 56.09 31.35 -13.62
N ALA A 5 56.56 31.50 -12.38
CA ALA A 5 55.74 31.23 -11.19
C ALA A 5 54.59 32.23 -11.04
N LEU A 6 54.83 33.52 -11.33
CA LEU A 6 53.80 34.56 -11.35
C LEU A 6 52.73 34.31 -12.41
N ILE A 7 53.14 33.98 -13.63
CA ILE A 7 52.23 33.63 -14.72
C ILE A 7 51.44 32.36 -14.39
N GLY A 8 52.09 31.34 -13.81
CA GLY A 8 51.43 30.11 -13.35
C GLY A 8 50.39 30.38 -12.26
N GLY A 9 50.72 31.23 -11.27
CA GLY A 9 49.80 31.64 -10.22
C GLY A 9 48.61 32.43 -10.76
N LEU A 10 48.83 33.34 -11.72
CA LEU A 10 47.77 34.09 -12.38
C LEU A 10 46.82 33.18 -13.17
N LEU A 11 47.37 32.25 -13.96
CA LEU A 11 46.58 31.29 -14.75
C LEU A 11 45.76 30.35 -13.86
N ALA A 12 46.35 29.88 -12.76
CA ALA A 12 45.63 29.10 -11.75
C ALA A 12 44.51 29.91 -11.10
N GLY A 13 44.79 31.18 -10.74
CA GLY A 13 43.79 32.10 -10.21
C GLY A 13 42.62 32.35 -11.17
N ILE A 14 42.90 32.60 -12.45
CA ILE A 14 41.87 32.77 -13.49
C ILE A 14 41.04 31.51 -13.67
N ARG A 15 41.67 30.32 -13.63
CA ARG A 15 40.95 29.05 -13.73
C ARG A 15 40.00 28.83 -12.55
N VAL A 16 40.45 29.12 -11.33
CA VAL A 16 39.64 28.96 -10.12
C VAL A 16 38.52 30.00 -10.07
N LEU A 17 38.83 31.28 -10.25
CA LEU A 17 37.84 32.36 -10.24
C LEU A 17 36.85 32.23 -11.39
N GLY A 18 37.32 31.84 -12.58
CA GLY A 18 36.50 31.55 -13.75
C GLY A 18 35.53 30.40 -13.49
N GLY A 19 35.99 29.33 -12.82
CA GLY A 19 35.12 28.23 -12.38
C GLY A 19 33.99 28.71 -11.46
N HIS A 20 34.34 29.48 -10.42
CA HIS A 20 33.35 30.05 -9.49
C HIS A 20 32.37 31.01 -10.19
N ALA A 21 32.85 31.84 -11.12
CA ALA A 21 32.01 32.76 -11.89
C ALA A 21 31.03 32.01 -12.80
N ILE A 22 31.50 30.95 -13.47
CA ILE A 22 30.66 30.08 -14.31
C ILE A 22 29.60 29.38 -13.46
N ASP A 23 29.97 28.84 -12.30
CA ASP A 23 29.01 28.14 -11.45
C ASP A 23 28.00 29.09 -10.79
N TYR A 24 28.44 30.30 -10.45
CA TYR A 24 27.53 31.39 -10.04
C TYR A 24 26.55 31.73 -11.16
N LEU A 25 27.03 31.90 -12.39
CA LEU A 25 26.20 32.23 -13.54
C LEU A 25 25.21 31.10 -13.88
N LYS A 26 25.65 29.84 -13.80
CA LYS A 26 24.77 28.67 -13.97
C LYS A 26 23.61 28.72 -12.97
N ARG A 27 23.89 28.97 -11.68
CA ARG A 27 22.84 29.08 -10.65
C ARG A 27 21.83 30.20 -10.90
N GLN A 28 22.19 31.22 -11.70
CA GLN A 28 21.34 32.38 -12.01
C GLN A 28 20.53 32.24 -13.31
N ILE A 29 20.93 31.32 -14.20
CA ILE A 29 20.37 31.19 -15.56
C ILE A 29 19.82 29.78 -15.83
N VAL A 30 20.12 28.81 -14.98
CA VAL A 30 19.67 27.42 -15.10
C VAL A 30 18.79 27.09 -13.92
N VAL A 31 17.60 26.56 -14.21
CA VAL A 31 16.79 25.86 -13.21
C VAL A 31 17.10 24.38 -13.32
N THR A 32 17.37 23.75 -12.18
CA THR A 32 17.70 22.34 -12.06
C THR A 32 16.83 21.69 -10.99
N ALA A 33 16.25 20.53 -11.29
CA ALA A 33 15.58 19.66 -10.34
C ALA A 33 16.33 18.33 -10.22
N GLU A 34 16.45 17.84 -8.99
CA GLU A 34 17.14 16.61 -8.61
C GLU A 34 16.12 15.58 -8.11
N PHE A 35 16.30 14.34 -8.54
CA PHE A 35 15.45 13.20 -8.18
C PHE A 35 16.34 12.05 -7.71
N ASP A 36 16.20 11.69 -6.44
CA ASP A 36 16.94 10.61 -5.79
C ASP A 36 16.16 9.30 -5.86
N SER A 37 16.81 8.19 -6.20
CA SER A 37 16.21 6.85 -6.27
C SER A 37 15.50 6.35 -5.01
N ARG A 38 15.74 6.97 -3.85
CA ARG A 38 15.06 6.68 -2.59
C ARG A 38 13.68 7.33 -2.49
N ASP A 39 13.41 8.34 -3.31
CA ASP A 39 12.15 9.07 -3.34
C ASP A 39 11.21 8.57 -4.45
N GLU A 40 9.89 8.71 -4.25
CA GLU A 40 8.90 8.25 -5.22
C GLU A 40 8.93 9.07 -6.53
N SER A 41 9.30 10.35 -6.45
CA SER A 41 9.42 11.25 -7.60
C SER A 41 10.38 10.72 -8.66
N TYR A 42 11.42 9.97 -8.25
CA TYR A 42 12.32 9.27 -9.18
C TYR A 42 11.58 8.26 -10.05
N SER A 43 10.65 7.50 -9.44
CA SER A 43 9.82 6.51 -10.16
C SER A 43 8.85 7.18 -11.12
N TRP A 44 8.29 8.34 -10.75
CA TRP A 44 7.41 9.11 -11.64
C TRP A 44 8.16 9.57 -12.89
N ILE A 45 9.36 10.13 -12.70
CA ILE A 45 10.21 10.61 -13.79
C ILE A 45 10.69 9.46 -14.68
N LEU A 46 11.14 8.34 -14.11
CA LEU A 46 11.53 7.17 -14.91
C LEU A 46 10.39 6.62 -15.75
N ASN A 47 9.18 6.53 -15.18
CA ASN A 47 8.01 6.08 -15.91
C ASN A 47 7.66 7.04 -17.06
N TRP A 48 7.66 8.35 -16.78
CA TRP A 48 7.43 9.37 -17.81
C TRP A 48 8.48 9.33 -18.92
N LEU A 49 9.77 9.16 -18.56
CA LEU A 49 10.87 9.04 -19.51
C LEU A 49 10.74 7.79 -20.38
N SER A 50 10.34 6.64 -19.82
CA SER A 50 10.15 5.40 -20.59
C SER A 50 9.18 5.59 -21.76
N ASP A 51 8.11 6.36 -21.56
CA ASP A 51 7.10 6.63 -22.59
C ASP A 51 7.49 7.81 -23.49
N HIS A 52 8.44 8.64 -23.06
CA HIS A 52 8.85 9.83 -23.78
C HIS A 52 9.43 9.48 -25.17
N PRO A 53 9.08 10.22 -26.24
CA PRO A 53 9.57 9.95 -27.60
C PRO A 53 11.10 9.90 -27.72
N TYR A 54 11.80 10.64 -26.86
CA TYR A 54 13.26 10.60 -26.78
C TYR A 54 13.80 9.20 -26.47
N SER A 55 13.26 8.52 -25.47
CA SER A 55 13.77 7.22 -25.01
C SER A 55 13.58 6.13 -26.07
N LYS A 56 12.56 6.25 -26.92
CA LYS A 56 12.33 5.36 -28.06
C LYS A 56 13.38 5.54 -29.18
N LYS A 57 14.08 6.67 -29.21
CA LYS A 57 15.10 7.02 -30.22
C LYS A 57 16.52 7.10 -29.64
N ALA A 58 16.68 6.89 -28.34
CA ALA A 58 17.96 7.05 -27.67
C ALA A 58 18.95 5.97 -28.13
N THR A 59 20.15 6.39 -28.53
CA THR A 59 21.22 5.49 -28.96
C THR A 59 21.90 4.78 -27.78
N GLN A 60 21.90 5.41 -26.61
CA GLN A 60 22.36 4.82 -25.35
C GLN A 60 21.17 4.66 -24.41
N PHE A 61 20.83 3.41 -24.12
CA PHE A 61 19.71 3.07 -23.24
C PHE A 61 20.09 1.99 -22.23
N SER A 62 19.49 2.08 -21.06
CA SER A 62 19.44 1.02 -20.06
C SER A 62 18.18 0.20 -20.26
N VAL A 63 18.35 -1.12 -20.20
CA VAL A 63 17.23 -2.06 -20.15
C VAL A 63 16.89 -2.29 -18.69
N SER A 64 15.64 -2.06 -18.32
CA SER A 64 15.12 -2.36 -16.99
C SER A 64 13.87 -3.22 -17.11
N THR A 65 13.83 -4.33 -16.40
CA THR A 65 12.61 -5.14 -16.21
C THR A 65 11.85 -4.70 -14.95
N THR A 66 12.37 -3.69 -14.26
CA THR A 66 12.12 -3.45 -12.83
C THR A 66 11.76 -2.00 -12.54
N ILE A 67 11.45 -1.16 -13.54
CA ILE A 67 10.89 0.20 -13.31
C ILE A 67 9.63 0.11 -12.43
N ALA A 68 8.95 -1.02 -12.51
CA ALA A 68 7.99 -1.43 -11.50
C ALA A 68 8.59 -2.56 -10.66
N ARG A 69 9.25 -2.28 -9.52
CA ARG A 69 9.38 -3.24 -8.38
C ARG A 69 8.00 -3.55 -7.77
N GLY A 70 7.04 -3.87 -8.62
CA GLY A 70 5.62 -3.99 -8.32
C GLY A 70 4.78 -4.60 -9.45
N ALA A 71 5.26 -4.66 -10.69
CA ALA A 71 4.52 -5.36 -11.74
C ALA A 71 4.98 -6.83 -11.81
N GLN A 72 4.33 -7.71 -11.03
CA GLN A 72 4.35 -9.13 -11.37
C GLN A 72 3.12 -9.43 -12.25
N LYS A 73 3.39 -10.09 -13.39
CA LYS A 73 2.55 -10.87 -14.31
C LYS A 73 1.05 -10.51 -14.35
N ILE A 74 0.63 -10.06 -15.53
CA ILE A 74 -0.76 -10.17 -15.99
C ILE A 74 -1.04 -11.68 -16.08
N ASN A 75 -1.88 -12.22 -15.20
CA ASN A 75 -2.50 -13.52 -15.43
C ASN A 75 -3.85 -13.24 -16.08
N GLY A 76 -4.01 -13.59 -17.35
CA GLY A 76 -5.25 -13.31 -18.09
C GLY A 76 -5.23 -13.61 -19.59
N GLU A 77 -4.08 -13.90 -20.20
CA GLU A 77 -4.02 -14.41 -21.57
C GLU A 77 -3.34 -15.78 -21.55
N GLY A 78 -4.07 -16.81 -22.01
CA GLY A 78 -3.52 -18.13 -22.22
C GLY A 78 -2.37 -18.06 -23.21
N GLY A 79 -1.25 -18.69 -22.85
CA GLY A 79 -0.05 -18.76 -23.66
C GLY A 79 1.17 -18.99 -22.79
N ASP A 80 1.79 -20.15 -22.93
CA ASP A 80 3.12 -20.43 -22.40
C ASP A 80 4.09 -19.28 -22.74
N GLY A 81 4.80 -18.74 -21.74
CA GLY A 81 5.93 -17.83 -21.96
C GLY A 81 5.67 -16.31 -21.85
N ALA A 82 5.07 -15.83 -20.76
CA ALA A 82 4.90 -14.38 -20.55
C ALA A 82 6.23 -13.64 -20.21
N VAL A 83 6.77 -12.90 -21.18
CA VAL A 83 7.97 -12.06 -21.13
C VAL A 83 7.82 -10.93 -20.10
N ALA A 84 8.83 -10.70 -19.25
CA ALA A 84 8.83 -9.59 -18.30
C ALA A 84 8.73 -8.24 -19.05
N ALA A 85 7.84 -7.35 -18.61
CA ALA A 85 7.70 -6.02 -19.19
C ALA A 85 9.07 -5.32 -19.17
N THR A 86 9.62 -5.10 -20.36
CA THR A 86 10.96 -4.55 -20.54
C THR A 86 10.83 -3.08 -20.89
N TYR A 87 11.48 -2.23 -20.10
CA TYR A 87 11.49 -0.80 -20.28
C TYR A 87 12.85 -0.36 -20.80
N PHE A 88 12.83 0.56 -21.75
CA PHE A 88 14.01 1.16 -22.36
C PHE A 88 14.15 2.58 -21.83
N LEU A 89 15.16 2.80 -21.01
CA LEU A 89 15.43 4.07 -20.34
C LEU A 89 16.69 4.72 -20.91
N PRO A 90 16.84 6.04 -20.83
CA PRO A 90 18.15 6.67 -21.08
C PRO A 90 19.23 6.06 -20.16
N ALA A 91 20.41 5.75 -20.72
CA ALA A 91 21.53 5.24 -19.94
C ALA A 91 22.06 6.27 -18.92
N PRO A 92 22.94 5.90 -17.97
CA PRO A 92 23.69 6.89 -17.21
C PRO A 92 24.51 7.79 -18.14
N GLY A 93 24.42 9.11 -17.98
CA GLY A 93 25.02 10.08 -18.86
C GLY A 93 24.16 11.32 -19.08
N LEU A 94 24.58 12.15 -20.05
CA LEU A 94 23.90 13.39 -20.43
C LEU A 94 22.99 13.15 -21.64
N HIS A 95 21.75 13.60 -21.53
CA HIS A 95 20.69 13.44 -22.52
C HIS A 95 19.99 14.77 -22.78
N PHE A 96 19.56 15.01 -24.02
CA PHE A 96 18.86 16.22 -24.42
C PHE A 96 17.50 15.88 -25.02
N PHE A 97 16.45 16.56 -24.59
CA PHE A 97 15.11 16.36 -25.15
C PHE A 97 14.28 17.64 -25.05
N TRP A 98 13.23 17.70 -25.87
CA TRP A 98 12.31 18.81 -25.92
C TRP A 98 11.07 18.52 -25.06
N PHE A 99 10.63 19.51 -24.30
CA PHE A 99 9.36 19.48 -23.57
C PHE A 99 8.67 20.84 -23.69
N LYS A 100 7.42 20.87 -24.15
CA LYS A 100 6.63 22.10 -24.42
C LYS A 100 7.45 23.19 -25.15
N ASN A 101 8.11 22.79 -26.24
CA ASN A 101 8.95 23.63 -27.11
C ASN A 101 10.17 24.27 -26.42
N ARG A 102 10.63 23.72 -25.30
CA ARG A 102 11.87 24.13 -24.64
C ARG A 102 12.83 22.95 -24.54
N LEU A 103 14.12 23.24 -24.71
CA LEU A 103 15.17 22.24 -24.57
C LEU A 103 15.45 22.00 -23.08
N LEU A 104 15.41 20.74 -22.69
CA LEU A 104 15.84 20.25 -21.39
C LEU A 104 17.05 19.35 -21.59
N TRP A 105 17.95 19.35 -20.62
CA TRP A 105 18.97 18.33 -20.51
C TRP A 105 18.84 17.58 -19.19
N MET A 106 19.03 16.27 -19.28
CA MET A 106 18.98 15.37 -18.15
C MET A 106 20.34 14.72 -17.99
N TYR A 107 20.84 14.72 -16.76
CA TYR A 107 22.00 13.93 -16.37
C TYR A 107 21.55 12.81 -15.43
N ARG A 108 21.93 11.57 -15.74
CA ARG A 108 21.66 10.41 -14.90
C ARG A 108 22.97 9.81 -14.41
N GLU A 109 23.11 9.61 -13.12
CA GLU A 109 24.29 9.01 -12.50
C GLU A 109 23.94 7.85 -11.56
N ARG A 110 24.91 6.97 -11.34
CA ARG A 110 24.82 5.84 -10.41
C ARG A 110 25.94 5.95 -9.41
N VAL A 111 25.62 6.36 -8.20
CA VAL A 111 26.58 6.48 -7.10
C VAL A 111 26.63 5.14 -6.37
N ARG A 112 27.81 4.51 -6.39
CA ARG A 112 28.11 3.37 -5.51
C ARG A 112 28.66 3.94 -4.20
N PRO A 113 28.11 3.57 -3.02
CA PRO A 113 28.70 3.96 -1.75
C PRO A 113 30.16 3.51 -1.69
N ALA A 114 31.08 4.44 -1.45
CA ALA A 114 32.49 4.11 -1.25
C ALA A 114 32.65 3.43 0.12
N GLY A 115 33.13 2.17 0.15
CA GLY A 115 33.52 1.48 1.39
C GLY A 115 32.74 0.21 1.77
N GLY A 116 31.78 -0.26 0.97
CA GLY A 116 31.09 -1.53 1.24
C GLY A 116 31.90 -2.75 0.83
N THR A 117 32.17 -3.69 1.75
CA THR A 117 32.59 -5.05 1.38
C THR A 117 31.50 -5.70 0.53
N VAL A 118 31.91 -6.51 -0.45
CA VAL A 118 31.04 -7.16 -1.47
C VAL A 118 29.81 -7.89 -0.89
N ALA A 119 29.81 -8.19 0.42
CA ALA A 119 28.74 -8.88 1.14
C ALA A 119 27.54 -8.00 1.57
N THR A 120 27.63 -6.66 1.54
CA THR A 120 26.51 -5.76 1.89
C THR A 120 26.12 -4.88 0.70
N SER A 121 25.62 -5.52 -0.36
CA SER A 121 25.18 -4.86 -1.60
C SER A 121 23.87 -4.09 -1.41
N GLY A 122 23.96 -2.88 -0.85
CA GLY A 122 22.95 -1.86 -1.10
C GLY A 122 22.80 -1.67 -2.62
N SER A 123 21.56 -1.57 -3.12
CA SER A 123 21.34 -1.19 -4.52
C SER A 123 22.04 0.17 -4.77
N PRO A 124 22.77 0.34 -5.87
CA PRO A 124 23.42 1.62 -6.17
C PRO A 124 22.37 2.74 -6.18
N VAL A 125 22.68 3.85 -5.52
CA VAL A 125 21.81 5.03 -5.50
C VAL A 125 21.89 5.66 -6.87
N GLU A 126 20.75 5.88 -7.50
CA GLU A 126 20.67 6.55 -8.79
C GLU A 126 20.11 7.95 -8.60
N ASN A 127 20.71 8.93 -9.27
CA ASN A 127 20.22 10.30 -9.28
C ASN A 127 19.90 10.72 -10.71
N ILE A 128 18.79 11.40 -10.89
CA ILE A 128 18.42 12.08 -12.14
C ILE A 128 18.37 13.58 -11.86
N THR A 129 19.09 14.34 -12.68
CA THR A 129 19.06 15.80 -12.67
C THR A 129 18.44 16.27 -13.97
N ILE A 130 17.36 17.05 -13.93
CA ILE A 130 16.74 17.66 -15.11
C ILE A 130 16.93 19.16 -15.03
N SER A 131 17.44 19.76 -16.10
CA SER A 131 17.76 21.18 -16.15
C SER A 131 17.24 21.85 -17.42
N THR A 132 16.97 23.14 -17.32
CA THR A 132 16.56 23.98 -18.46
C THR A 132 17.12 25.39 -18.31
N LEU A 133 17.28 26.08 -19.45
CA LEU A 133 17.66 27.49 -19.46
C LEU A 133 16.46 28.37 -19.08
N GLY A 134 16.72 29.33 -18.21
CA GLY A 134 15.75 30.30 -17.72
C GLY A 134 15.81 30.44 -16.20
N ARG A 135 15.02 31.39 -15.67
CA ARG A 135 14.84 31.59 -14.22
C ARG A 135 13.54 31.00 -13.69
N SER A 136 12.66 30.58 -14.59
CA SER A 136 11.30 30.18 -14.26
C SER A 136 11.23 28.65 -14.10
N ARG A 137 10.73 28.20 -12.94
CA ARG A 137 10.63 26.78 -12.56
C ARG A 137 9.37 26.10 -13.09
N GLU A 138 8.46 26.88 -13.65
CA GLU A 138 7.12 26.47 -14.10
C GLU A 138 7.19 25.34 -15.13
N LEU A 139 8.19 25.37 -16.02
CA LEU A 139 8.37 24.33 -17.02
C LEU A 139 8.65 22.97 -16.37
N ILE A 140 9.64 22.91 -15.48
CA ILE A 140 10.04 21.69 -14.78
C ILE A 140 8.92 21.23 -13.83
N GLN A 141 8.28 22.16 -13.11
CA GLN A 141 7.10 21.84 -12.29
C GLN A 141 5.99 21.20 -13.13
N SER A 142 5.71 21.74 -14.32
CA SER A 142 4.68 21.18 -15.18
C SER A 142 5.05 19.79 -15.74
N LEU A 143 6.34 19.51 -15.92
CA LEU A 143 6.85 18.17 -16.26
C LEU A 143 6.62 17.20 -15.09
N ILE A 144 7.00 17.60 -13.87
CA ILE A 144 6.83 16.77 -12.67
C ILE A 144 5.35 16.46 -12.45
N LEU A 145 4.47 17.46 -12.56
CA LEU A 145 3.03 17.26 -12.41
C LEU A 145 2.43 16.36 -13.49
N GLU A 146 2.92 16.44 -14.72
CA GLU A 146 2.52 15.51 -15.80
C GLU A 146 3.00 14.08 -15.50
N ALA A 147 4.25 13.93 -15.07
CA ALA A 147 4.84 12.64 -14.71
C ALA A 147 4.10 11.99 -13.54
N GLN A 148 3.84 12.76 -12.48
CA GLN A 148 3.06 12.34 -11.33
C GLN A 148 1.65 11.91 -11.74
N ARG A 149 0.94 12.73 -12.53
CA ARG A 149 -0.42 12.40 -12.99
C ARG A 149 -0.46 11.11 -13.78
N LYS A 150 0.46 10.93 -14.75
CA LYS A 150 0.55 9.68 -15.53
C LYS A 150 0.83 8.47 -14.64
N PHE A 151 1.68 8.64 -13.63
CA PHE A 151 2.01 7.58 -12.69
C PHE A 151 0.78 7.19 -11.85
N ILE A 152 0.07 8.18 -11.30
CA ILE A 152 -1.17 7.96 -10.53
C ILE A 152 -2.26 7.33 -11.41
N ASP A 153 -2.46 7.82 -12.63
CA ASP A 153 -3.47 7.30 -13.55
C ASP A 153 -3.23 5.82 -13.91
N ARG A 154 -1.96 5.41 -14.03
CA ARG A 154 -1.59 4.00 -14.20
C ARG A 154 -1.97 3.16 -12.98
N ASP A 155 -1.82 3.70 -11.78
CA ASP A 155 -2.10 3.00 -10.52
C ASP A 155 -3.59 3.05 -10.12
N LYS A 156 -4.42 3.93 -10.72
CA LYS A 156 -5.87 4.02 -10.42
C LYS A 156 -6.65 2.71 -10.60
N SER A 157 -6.22 1.83 -11.51
CA SER A 157 -6.87 0.53 -11.75
C SER A 157 -6.29 -0.61 -10.89
N ARG A 158 -5.32 -0.29 -10.02
CA ARG A 158 -4.52 -1.27 -9.30
C ARG A 158 -4.53 -0.95 -7.80
N THR A 159 -4.23 -1.97 -7.01
CA THR A 159 -3.93 -1.84 -5.59
C THR A 159 -2.43 -2.03 -5.44
N VAL A 160 -1.74 -1.00 -4.96
CA VAL A 160 -0.30 -1.07 -4.68
C VAL A 160 -0.09 -1.60 -3.27
N ILE A 161 0.84 -2.54 -3.14
CA ILE A 161 1.20 -3.20 -1.90
C ILE A 161 2.62 -2.78 -1.54
N PHE A 162 2.74 -2.15 -0.38
CA PHE A 162 4.00 -1.80 0.27
C PHE A 162 4.28 -2.83 1.35
N ALA A 163 5.54 -3.23 1.50
CA ALA A 163 5.98 -4.07 2.60
C ALA A 163 7.09 -3.36 3.36
N ALA A 164 7.07 -3.54 4.68
CA ALA A 164 8.14 -3.09 5.55
C ALA A 164 9.45 -3.82 5.19
N ASP A 165 10.54 -3.07 5.05
CA ASP A 165 11.88 -3.64 5.01
C ASP A 165 12.49 -3.73 6.43
N GLN A 166 13.68 -4.34 6.51
CA GLN A 166 14.39 -4.52 7.78
C GLN A 166 14.98 -3.23 8.37
N TYR A 167 14.87 -2.11 7.67
CA TYR A 167 15.44 -0.82 8.05
C TYR A 167 14.35 0.20 8.37
N GLY A 168 13.11 -0.23 8.60
CA GLY A 168 12.01 0.67 8.94
C GLY A 168 11.42 1.44 7.74
N ASN A 169 11.72 1.04 6.50
CA ASN A 169 11.25 1.76 5.32
C ASN A 169 10.15 1.00 4.57
N TRP A 170 9.16 1.74 4.07
CA TRP A 170 8.13 1.21 3.18
C TRP A 170 8.65 1.01 1.76
N ARG A 171 8.63 -0.23 1.28
CA ARG A 171 8.99 -0.55 -0.11
C ARG A 171 7.78 -1.01 -0.88
N ARG A 172 7.52 -0.40 -2.03
CA ARG A 172 6.60 -0.97 -3.03
C ARG A 172 7.12 -2.36 -3.43
N THR A 173 6.29 -3.39 -3.24
CA THR A 173 6.67 -4.79 -3.55
C THR A 173 5.84 -5.39 -4.67
N LYS A 174 4.52 -5.14 -4.65
CA LYS A 174 3.55 -5.72 -5.58
C LYS A 174 2.53 -4.67 -5.96
N SER A 175 1.97 -4.82 -7.15
CA SER A 175 0.84 -4.06 -7.64
C SER A 175 -0.06 -5.07 -8.32
N ARG A 176 -1.27 -5.21 -7.82
CA ARG A 176 -2.25 -6.18 -8.29
C ARG A 176 -3.43 -5.43 -8.90
N PRO A 177 -4.11 -5.98 -9.92
CA PRO A 177 -5.37 -5.41 -10.36
C PRO A 177 -6.33 -5.33 -9.17
N LYS A 178 -7.17 -4.29 -9.12
CA LYS A 178 -8.22 -4.20 -8.10
C LYS A 178 -9.06 -5.46 -8.16
N ARG A 179 -9.21 -6.12 -7.01
CA ARG A 179 -10.03 -7.34 -6.92
C ARG A 179 -11.48 -6.90 -6.66
N PRO A 180 -12.42 -7.18 -7.58
CA PRO A 180 -13.81 -6.82 -7.37
C PRO A 180 -14.39 -7.54 -6.13
N LEU A 181 -15.18 -6.81 -5.32
CA LEU A 181 -15.77 -7.32 -4.07
C LEU A 181 -16.76 -8.48 -4.28
N ASP A 182 -17.38 -8.55 -5.45
CA ASP A 182 -18.23 -9.66 -5.85
C ASP A 182 -17.46 -10.98 -5.91
N THR A 183 -16.16 -10.99 -6.24
CA THR A 183 -15.34 -12.22 -6.23
C THR A 183 -15.14 -12.81 -4.83
N ILE A 184 -15.46 -12.05 -3.77
CA ILE A 184 -15.40 -12.53 -2.39
C ILE A 184 -16.77 -13.05 -1.97
N VAL A 185 -16.83 -14.36 -1.80
CA VAL A 185 -17.99 -15.07 -1.28
C VAL A 185 -17.85 -15.19 0.24
N MET A 186 -18.67 -14.44 0.97
CA MET A 186 -18.80 -14.47 2.43
C MET A 186 -20.23 -14.05 2.79
N ASP A 187 -20.55 -13.95 4.09
CA ASP A 187 -21.85 -13.44 4.53
C ASP A 187 -22.12 -12.04 3.91
N PRO A 188 -23.19 -11.87 3.12
CA PRO A 188 -23.47 -10.60 2.44
C PRO A 188 -23.72 -9.43 3.39
N LYS A 189 -24.35 -9.68 4.55
CA LYS A 189 -24.63 -8.63 5.54
C LYS A 189 -23.32 -8.15 6.16
N LEU A 190 -22.46 -9.09 6.56
CA LEU A 190 -21.15 -8.77 7.12
C LEU A 190 -20.26 -8.04 6.10
N LYS A 191 -20.27 -8.50 4.85
CA LYS A 191 -19.50 -7.87 3.75
C LYS A 191 -19.93 -6.42 3.54
N ASN A 192 -21.23 -6.16 3.40
CA ASN A 192 -21.75 -4.82 3.15
C ASN A 192 -21.48 -3.90 4.34
N TYR A 193 -21.72 -4.39 5.56
CA TYR A 193 -21.42 -3.66 6.79
C TYR A 193 -19.97 -3.16 6.85
N ILE A 194 -18.99 -4.04 6.60
CA ILE A 194 -17.56 -3.65 6.65
C ILE A 194 -17.22 -2.63 5.56
N VAL A 195 -17.80 -2.77 4.36
CA VAL A 195 -17.53 -1.87 3.23
C VAL A 195 -18.13 -0.50 3.47
N GLU A 196 -19.38 -0.43 3.95
CA GLU A 196 -20.06 0.82 4.28
C GLU A 196 -19.37 1.53 5.43
N ASP A 197 -19.01 0.81 6.49
CA ASP A 197 -18.26 1.34 7.62
C ASP A 197 -16.92 1.96 7.21
N ALA A 198 -16.17 1.25 6.36
CA ALA A 198 -14.90 1.77 5.86
C ALA A 198 -15.09 3.02 5.00
N LYS A 199 -16.13 3.07 4.16
CA LYS A 199 -16.48 4.25 3.36
C LYS A 199 -16.85 5.44 4.25
N GLU A 200 -17.66 5.21 5.28
CA GLU A 200 -18.05 6.22 6.27
C GLU A 200 -16.85 6.75 7.06
N PHE A 201 -15.98 5.86 7.54
CA PHE A 201 -14.75 6.23 8.22
C PHE A 201 -13.90 7.19 7.38
N PHE A 202 -13.58 6.83 6.13
CA PHE A 202 -12.77 7.72 5.27
C PHE A 202 -13.48 9.01 4.83
N ALA A 203 -14.80 9.12 5.04
CA ALA A 203 -15.58 10.33 4.75
C ALA A 203 -15.78 11.23 5.98
N SER A 204 -15.52 10.73 7.20
CA SER A 204 -15.88 11.38 8.47
C SER A 204 -14.71 12.06 9.18
N GLU A 205 -13.60 12.34 8.50
CA GLU A 205 -12.40 12.98 9.07
C GLU A 205 -12.71 14.25 9.89
N SER A 206 -13.56 15.14 9.36
CA SER A 206 -13.97 16.36 10.06
C SER A 206 -14.77 16.08 11.34
N TRP A 207 -15.63 15.06 11.32
CA TRP A 207 -16.44 14.67 12.48
C TRP A 207 -15.58 14.22 13.67
N TYR A 208 -14.49 13.50 13.38
CA TYR A 208 -13.49 13.09 14.38
C TYR A 208 -12.73 14.31 14.93
N ALA A 209 -12.25 15.18 14.03
CA ALA A 209 -11.48 16.36 14.40
C ALA A 209 -12.29 17.34 15.29
N GLU A 210 -13.55 17.61 14.94
CA GLU A 210 -14.46 18.48 15.71
C GLU A 210 -14.71 17.97 17.14
N ARG A 211 -14.61 16.66 17.36
CA ARG A 211 -14.84 16.02 18.66
C ARG A 211 -13.55 15.72 19.42
N GLY A 212 -12.39 16.04 18.85
CA GLY A 212 -11.09 15.72 19.44
C GLY A 212 -10.85 14.21 19.58
N LEU A 213 -11.49 13.40 18.72
CA LEU A 213 -11.33 11.94 18.72
C LEU A 213 -10.21 11.55 17.74
N PRO A 214 -9.35 10.57 18.10
CA PRO A 214 -8.32 10.08 17.18
C PRO A 214 -8.95 9.50 15.90
N PHE A 215 -8.49 9.95 14.72
CA PHE A 215 -9.07 9.51 13.44
C PHE A 215 -8.52 8.14 13.01
N ARG A 216 -9.03 7.07 13.65
CA ARG A 216 -8.56 5.69 13.49
C ARG A 216 -9.72 4.71 13.42
N ARG A 217 -9.54 3.61 12.69
CA ARG A 217 -10.49 2.50 12.60
C ARG A 217 -9.77 1.16 12.55
N GLY A 218 -10.18 0.23 13.41
CA GLY A 218 -9.60 -1.12 13.49
C GLY A 218 -10.54 -2.22 13.02
N LEU A 219 -10.08 -3.07 12.10
CA LEU A 219 -10.76 -4.27 11.60
C LEU A 219 -9.94 -5.52 11.91
N LEU A 220 -10.52 -6.46 12.65
CA LEU A 220 -9.94 -7.78 12.95
C LEU A 220 -10.71 -8.87 12.20
N LEU A 221 -10.02 -9.54 11.27
CA LEU A 221 -10.52 -10.72 10.58
C LEU A 221 -9.94 -11.99 11.21
N TYR A 222 -10.81 -12.89 11.65
CA TYR A 222 -10.38 -14.12 12.32
C TYR A 222 -11.09 -15.37 11.81
N GLY A 223 -10.40 -16.51 11.86
CA GLY A 223 -10.95 -17.81 11.46
C GLY A 223 -9.91 -18.72 10.83
N SER A 224 -10.32 -19.92 10.39
CA SER A 224 -9.39 -20.93 9.88
C SER A 224 -8.50 -20.41 8.73
N PRO A 225 -7.28 -20.97 8.56
CA PRO A 225 -6.44 -20.63 7.41
C PRO A 225 -7.14 -20.95 6.09
N GLY A 226 -6.87 -20.18 5.04
CA GLY A 226 -7.46 -20.37 3.70
C GLY A 226 -8.90 -19.89 3.53
N THR A 227 -9.53 -19.27 4.53
CA THR A 227 -10.92 -18.75 4.47
C THR A 227 -11.07 -17.42 3.75
N GLY A 228 -9.99 -16.87 3.19
CA GLY A 228 -10.04 -15.65 2.37
C GLY A 228 -9.85 -14.33 3.12
N LYS A 229 -9.34 -14.32 4.36
CA LYS A 229 -9.07 -13.09 5.15
C LYS A 229 -8.26 -12.03 4.38
N THR A 230 -7.03 -12.36 3.97
CA THR A 230 -6.17 -11.48 3.16
C THR A 230 -6.80 -11.14 1.80
N SER A 231 -7.52 -12.11 1.21
CA SER A 231 -8.23 -11.91 -0.05
C SER A 231 -9.32 -10.83 0.05
N PHE A 232 -10.05 -10.80 1.16
CA PHE A 232 -11.08 -9.80 1.43
C PHE A 232 -10.47 -8.41 1.66
N ILE A 233 -9.39 -8.29 2.43
CA ILE A 233 -8.68 -7.01 2.63
C ILE A 233 -8.20 -6.45 1.29
N HIS A 234 -7.69 -7.30 0.40
CA HIS A 234 -7.29 -6.87 -0.93
C HIS A 234 -8.46 -6.37 -1.78
N ALA A 235 -9.63 -7.01 -1.68
CA ALA A 235 -10.83 -6.55 -2.38
C ALA A 235 -11.37 -5.23 -1.78
N LEU A 236 -11.36 -5.10 -0.45
CA LEU A 236 -11.73 -3.88 0.27
C LEU A 236 -10.83 -2.70 -0.13
N ALA A 237 -9.52 -2.90 -0.20
CA ALA A 237 -8.58 -1.89 -0.68
C ALA A 237 -8.89 -1.45 -2.12
N GLY A 238 -9.23 -2.41 -2.98
CA GLY A 238 -9.59 -2.16 -4.38
C GLY A 238 -10.85 -1.31 -4.51
N GLU A 239 -11.90 -1.63 -3.73
CA GLU A 239 -13.15 -0.88 -3.66
C GLU A 239 -12.94 0.56 -3.16
N LEU A 240 -12.13 0.73 -2.12
CA LEU A 240 -11.86 2.04 -1.53
C LEU A 240 -10.82 2.86 -2.33
N GLY A 241 -10.16 2.24 -3.31
CA GLY A 241 -9.07 2.86 -4.07
C GLY A 241 -7.85 3.17 -3.22
N LEU A 242 -7.55 2.35 -2.22
CA LEU A 242 -6.46 2.55 -1.27
C LEU A 242 -5.30 1.58 -1.53
N ASN A 243 -4.11 2.01 -1.09
CA ASN A 243 -2.93 1.15 -1.06
C ASN A 243 -2.88 0.33 0.25
N ILE A 244 -2.19 -0.81 0.19
CA ILE A 244 -2.02 -1.71 1.34
C ILE A 244 -0.57 -1.64 1.81
N TYR A 245 -0.38 -1.39 3.10
CA TYR A 245 0.91 -1.37 3.78
C TYR A 245 0.99 -2.59 4.68
N VAL A 246 1.81 -3.57 4.32
CA VAL A 246 1.87 -4.88 4.98
C VAL A 246 3.06 -4.96 5.91
N VAL A 247 2.78 -5.23 7.19
CA VAL A 247 3.78 -5.58 8.19
C VAL A 247 3.71 -7.09 8.43
N ASN A 248 4.84 -7.77 8.24
CA ASN A 248 4.99 -9.15 8.64
C ASN A 248 5.75 -9.22 9.97
N LEU A 249 5.04 -9.50 11.05
CA LEU A 249 5.62 -9.56 12.40
C LEU A 249 6.59 -10.76 12.61
N SER A 250 6.64 -11.71 11.68
CA SER A 250 7.55 -12.86 11.75
C SER A 250 8.97 -12.54 11.24
N SER A 251 9.22 -11.33 10.73
CA SER A 251 10.55 -10.95 10.26
C SER A 251 11.52 -10.77 11.42
N LYS A 252 12.63 -11.51 11.42
CA LYS A 252 13.64 -11.49 12.50
C LYS A 252 14.30 -10.14 12.74
N ASN A 253 14.37 -9.29 11.71
CA ASN A 253 15.09 -8.01 11.75
C ASN A 253 14.17 -6.83 12.11
N LEU A 254 12.91 -7.08 12.45
CA LEU A 254 11.98 -6.04 12.88
C LEU A 254 11.97 -5.97 14.41
N SER A 255 12.14 -4.78 14.95
CA SER A 255 12.13 -4.43 16.38
C SER A 255 10.92 -3.56 16.71
N ASP A 256 10.68 -3.32 18.00
CA ASP A 256 9.63 -2.38 18.44
C ASP A 256 9.86 -0.96 17.91
N ASP A 257 11.11 -0.47 17.91
CA ASP A 257 11.42 0.89 17.44
C ASP A 257 11.19 1.02 15.93
N THR A 258 11.65 0.04 15.15
CA THR A 258 11.45 0.04 13.69
C THR A 258 9.99 -0.15 13.31
N LEU A 259 9.23 -0.91 14.10
CA LEU A 259 7.77 -1.01 13.94
C LEU A 259 7.09 0.33 14.24
N SER A 260 7.48 1.01 15.32
CA SER A 260 6.95 2.33 15.68
C SER A 260 7.24 3.35 14.58
N GLU A 261 8.46 3.35 14.03
CA GLU A 261 8.86 4.19 12.89
C GLU A 261 8.02 3.89 11.64
N LEU A 262 7.86 2.62 11.26
CA LEU A 262 7.02 2.23 10.12
C LEU A 262 5.57 2.69 10.28
N VAL A 263 5.00 2.51 11.46
CA VAL A 263 3.62 2.88 11.76
C VAL A 263 3.47 4.41 11.81
N ALA A 264 4.49 5.14 12.27
CA ALA A 264 4.54 6.60 12.23
C ALA A 264 4.68 7.14 10.80
N ASP A 265 5.44 6.48 9.93
CA ASP A 265 5.68 6.85 8.53
C ASP A 265 4.62 6.32 7.56
N THR A 266 3.61 5.61 8.06
CA THR A 266 2.53 5.06 7.24
C THR A 266 1.59 6.17 6.77
N PRO A 267 1.45 6.41 5.45
CA PRO A 267 0.63 7.50 4.92
C PRO A 267 -0.83 7.47 5.38
N SER A 268 -1.47 8.63 5.41
CA SER A 268 -2.92 8.71 5.57
C SER A 268 -3.65 8.18 4.31
N ARG A 269 -4.94 7.86 4.44
CA ARG A 269 -5.75 7.19 3.41
C ARG A 269 -5.09 5.91 2.88
N CYS A 270 -4.78 4.98 3.77
CA CYS A 270 -4.32 3.64 3.41
C CYS A 270 -4.96 2.54 4.28
N LEU A 271 -4.74 1.28 3.88
CA LEU A 271 -4.96 0.13 4.76
C LEU A 271 -3.62 -0.36 5.31
N LEU A 272 -3.42 -0.28 6.62
CA LEU A 272 -2.28 -0.89 7.30
C LEU A 272 -2.67 -2.33 7.67
N LEU A 273 -2.02 -3.31 7.04
CA LEU A 273 -2.29 -4.73 7.24
C LEU A 273 -1.19 -5.36 8.11
N ILE A 274 -1.59 -5.96 9.22
CA ILE A 274 -0.74 -6.81 10.06
C ILE A 274 -1.24 -8.25 9.93
N GLU A 275 -0.48 -9.09 9.25
CA GLU A 275 -0.86 -10.47 8.98
C GLU A 275 -0.44 -11.43 10.08
N ASP A 276 -1.28 -12.45 10.33
CA ASP A 276 -1.02 -13.58 11.23
C ASP A 276 -0.48 -13.13 12.59
N VAL A 277 -1.19 -12.17 13.22
CA VAL A 277 -0.77 -11.59 14.50
C VAL A 277 -0.54 -12.65 15.57
N ASP A 278 -1.29 -13.75 15.57
CA ASP A 278 -1.10 -14.86 16.51
C ASP A 278 0.23 -15.61 16.33
N ALA A 279 0.73 -15.75 15.10
CA ALA A 279 1.93 -16.53 14.81
C ALA A 279 3.21 -15.86 15.35
N ALA A 280 3.27 -14.52 15.30
CA ALA A 280 4.42 -13.74 15.75
C ALA A 280 4.70 -13.87 17.26
N PHE A 281 3.67 -14.15 18.05
CA PHE A 281 3.78 -14.16 19.51
C PHE A 281 3.89 -15.58 20.10
N ILE A 282 3.50 -16.64 19.36
CA ILE A 282 3.65 -18.04 19.81
C ILE A 282 5.11 -18.50 19.80
N GLN A 283 5.91 -18.03 18.82
CA GLN A 283 7.34 -18.36 18.73
C GLN A 283 8.14 -17.92 19.96
N ARG A 284 7.59 -17.04 20.80
CA ARG A 284 8.21 -16.60 22.06
C ARG A 284 8.09 -17.57 23.23
N LYS A 285 7.13 -18.50 23.22
CA LYS A 285 7.00 -19.51 24.29
C LYS A 285 8.11 -20.58 24.19
N SER A 286 8.67 -20.79 23.00
CA SER A 286 9.91 -21.54 22.81
C SER A 286 11.10 -20.58 22.97
N LYS A 287 12.01 -20.86 23.90
CA LYS A 287 13.15 -20.00 24.29
C LYS A 287 14.15 -19.63 23.18
N ASP A 288 13.96 -20.08 21.94
CA ASP A 288 14.98 -20.02 20.87
C ASP A 288 14.66 -19.07 19.70
N ALA A 289 13.55 -18.32 19.73
CA ALA A 289 13.20 -17.38 18.66
C ALA A 289 12.98 -15.95 19.20
N ALA A 290 14.07 -15.20 19.35
CA ALA A 290 14.03 -13.76 19.63
C ALA A 290 13.65 -13.00 18.34
N THR A 291 12.36 -12.81 18.09
CA THR A 291 11.89 -11.68 17.26
C THR A 291 11.96 -10.42 18.11
N GLY A 292 12.44 -9.30 17.55
CA GLY A 292 12.68 -8.06 18.30
C GLY A 292 11.42 -7.25 18.63
N ILE A 293 10.25 -7.70 18.19
CA ILE A 293 8.97 -7.05 18.45
C ILE A 293 8.43 -7.59 19.79
N THR A 294 7.66 -6.81 20.54
CA THR A 294 6.90 -7.20 21.74
C THR A 294 5.39 -6.94 21.57
N PHE A 295 4.52 -7.53 22.41
CA PHE A 295 3.08 -7.24 22.33
C PHE A 295 2.80 -5.79 22.75
N SER A 296 3.47 -5.33 23.81
CA SER A 296 3.47 -3.94 24.25
C SER A 296 3.99 -2.99 23.16
N GLY A 297 5.05 -3.36 22.43
CA GLY A 297 5.59 -2.56 21.34
C GLY A 297 4.63 -2.40 20.17
N LEU A 298 3.95 -3.47 19.75
CA LEU A 298 2.89 -3.39 18.75
C LEU A 298 1.75 -2.47 19.21
N LEU A 299 1.29 -2.62 20.45
CA LEU A 299 0.23 -1.78 21.00
C LEU A 299 0.63 -0.31 21.05
N ASN A 300 1.83 -0.02 21.55
CA ASN A 300 2.36 1.34 21.64
C ASN A 300 2.57 1.96 20.25
N SER A 301 2.91 1.16 19.25
CA SER A 301 3.07 1.63 17.86
C SER A 301 1.73 2.02 17.25
N VAL A 302 0.66 1.26 17.51
CA VAL A 302 -0.67 1.49 16.94
C VAL A 302 -1.43 2.61 17.66
N ASP A 303 -1.32 2.64 18.99
CA ASP A 303 -2.10 3.50 19.89
C ASP A 303 -1.30 4.69 20.45
N GLY A 304 -0.04 4.83 20.05
CA GLY A 304 0.82 5.90 20.52
C GLY A 304 0.27 7.29 20.19
N VAL A 305 0.49 8.24 21.08
CA VAL A 305 0.10 9.65 20.89
C VAL A 305 0.75 10.25 19.64
N SER A 306 1.92 9.73 19.26
CA SER A 306 2.66 10.11 18.04
C SER A 306 2.25 9.32 16.79
N ALA A 307 1.34 8.34 16.89
CA ALA A 307 1.00 7.52 15.74
C ALA A 307 0.10 8.29 14.75
N GLN A 308 0.46 8.21 13.47
CA GLN A 308 -0.21 8.93 12.39
C GLN A 308 -1.69 8.50 12.22
N GLU A 309 -2.54 9.46 11.89
CA GLU A 309 -4.00 9.29 11.80
C GLU A 309 -4.50 9.18 10.35
N GLY A 310 -5.78 8.87 10.18
CA GLY A 310 -6.44 8.81 8.87
C GLY A 310 -6.14 7.54 8.08
N ARG A 311 -5.79 6.45 8.76
CA ARG A 311 -5.63 5.10 8.18
C ARG A 311 -6.53 4.10 8.86
N MET A 312 -6.87 3.03 8.14
CA MET A 312 -7.59 1.89 8.70
C MET A 312 -6.61 0.75 8.97
N LEU A 313 -6.59 0.27 10.22
CA LEU A 313 -5.80 -0.88 10.65
C LEU A 313 -6.58 -2.16 10.40
N CYS A 314 -6.01 -3.07 9.62
CA CYS A 314 -6.53 -4.40 9.34
C CYS A 314 -5.60 -5.44 9.97
N MET A 315 -6.14 -6.33 10.79
CA MET A 315 -5.42 -7.44 11.39
C MET A 315 -6.03 -8.77 10.97
N THR A 316 -5.19 -9.77 10.72
CA THR A 316 -5.65 -11.14 10.47
C THR A 316 -5.11 -12.10 11.52
N THR A 317 -5.96 -13.02 11.98
CA THR A 317 -5.54 -14.09 12.89
C THR A 317 -6.22 -15.41 12.59
N ASN A 318 -5.55 -16.52 12.87
CA ASN A 318 -6.16 -17.85 12.83
C ASN A 318 -6.78 -18.26 14.17
N HIS A 319 -6.35 -17.64 15.28
CA HIS A 319 -6.69 -18.03 16.64
C HIS A 319 -7.00 -16.79 17.51
N LEU A 320 -8.29 -16.43 17.58
CA LEU A 320 -8.75 -15.28 18.37
C LEU A 320 -8.43 -15.42 19.87
N ASP A 321 -8.48 -16.64 20.38
CA ASP A 321 -8.18 -17.01 21.78
C ASP A 321 -6.72 -16.77 22.18
N ARG A 322 -5.82 -16.56 21.21
CA ARG A 322 -4.40 -16.30 21.45
C ARG A 322 -4.04 -14.81 21.45
N LEU A 323 -4.99 -13.94 21.13
CA LEU A 323 -4.79 -12.51 21.18
C LEU A 323 -5.04 -12.00 22.58
N ASP A 324 -4.17 -11.09 23.04
CA ASP A 324 -4.34 -10.44 24.33
C ASP A 324 -5.49 -9.42 24.26
N GLU A 325 -6.31 -9.42 25.31
CA GLU A 325 -7.53 -8.62 25.43
C GLU A 325 -7.28 -7.12 25.25
N ALA A 326 -6.08 -6.64 25.54
CA ALA A 326 -5.70 -5.25 25.33
C ALA A 326 -5.70 -4.87 23.84
N LEU A 327 -5.38 -5.78 22.92
CA LEU A 327 -5.38 -5.49 21.47
C LEU A 327 -6.80 -5.33 20.93
N ILE A 328 -7.76 -6.04 21.50
CA ILE A 328 -9.14 -6.10 20.99
C ILE A 328 -10.06 -5.04 21.60
N ARG A 329 -9.55 -4.11 22.41
CA ARG A 329 -10.35 -3.05 23.03
C ARG A 329 -10.88 -2.05 21.97
N PRO A 330 -12.05 -1.44 22.22
CA PRO A 330 -12.56 -0.34 21.38
C PRO A 330 -11.51 0.77 21.21
N GLY A 331 -11.42 1.35 20.01
CA GLY A 331 -10.36 2.30 19.62
C GLY A 331 -9.13 1.64 18.97
N ARG A 332 -8.89 0.34 19.23
CA ARG A 332 -7.86 -0.47 18.56
C ARG A 332 -8.47 -1.45 17.57
N VAL A 333 -9.56 -2.12 17.98
CA VAL A 333 -10.37 -3.00 17.14
C VAL A 333 -11.83 -2.63 17.34
N ASP A 334 -12.41 -1.99 16.33
CA ASP A 334 -13.81 -1.55 16.33
C ASP A 334 -14.72 -2.59 15.67
N ILE A 335 -14.19 -3.31 14.68
CA ILE A 335 -14.91 -4.38 13.98
C ILE A 335 -14.19 -5.71 14.16
N ARG A 336 -14.94 -6.73 14.60
CA ARG A 336 -14.49 -8.12 14.63
C ARG A 336 -15.34 -8.95 13.66
N ALA A 337 -14.70 -9.56 12.69
CA ALA A 337 -15.38 -10.32 11.65
C ALA A 337 -14.81 -11.74 11.53
N LYS A 338 -15.67 -12.74 11.77
CA LYS A 338 -15.33 -14.16 11.67
C LYS A 338 -15.49 -14.66 10.24
N LEU A 339 -14.42 -15.16 9.63
CA LEU A 339 -14.46 -15.88 8.36
C LEU A 339 -14.33 -17.38 8.63
N GLY A 340 -15.48 -18.06 8.65
CA GLY A 340 -15.58 -19.51 8.88
C GLY A 340 -15.32 -20.36 7.64
N LYS A 341 -15.50 -21.68 7.80
CA LYS A 341 -15.58 -22.59 6.67
C LYS A 341 -16.77 -22.23 5.78
N ALA A 342 -16.67 -22.53 4.49
CA ALA A 342 -17.73 -22.25 3.54
C ALA A 342 -19.05 -22.92 3.95
N THR A 343 -20.13 -22.14 3.97
CA THR A 343 -21.48 -22.67 4.07
C THR A 343 -21.91 -23.29 2.75
N GLN A 344 -23.00 -24.04 2.78
CA GLN A 344 -23.59 -24.66 1.60
C GLN A 344 -23.95 -23.63 0.51
N SER A 345 -24.52 -22.48 0.90
CA SER A 345 -24.84 -21.39 -0.02
C SER A 345 -23.59 -20.74 -0.60
N GLN A 346 -22.56 -20.50 0.23
CA GLN A 346 -21.28 -19.97 -0.23
C GLN A 346 -20.57 -20.92 -1.19
N ALA A 347 -20.61 -22.23 -0.95
CA ALA A 347 -20.04 -23.22 -1.87
C ALA A 347 -20.77 -23.22 -3.23
N ALA A 348 -22.11 -23.13 -3.23
CA ALA A 348 -22.89 -23.02 -4.45
C ALA A 348 -22.59 -21.72 -5.21
N GLU A 349 -22.48 -20.60 -4.51
CA GLU A 349 -22.13 -19.30 -5.12
C GLU A 349 -20.72 -19.32 -5.71
N LEU A 350 -19.74 -19.90 -5.01
CA LEU A 350 -18.39 -20.12 -5.54
C LEU A 350 -18.44 -20.97 -6.82
N PHE A 351 -19.19 -22.07 -6.82
CA PHE A 351 -19.31 -22.94 -8.00
C PHE A 351 -19.85 -22.18 -9.22
N ILE A 352 -20.93 -21.40 -9.05
CA ILE A 352 -21.52 -20.59 -10.13
C ILE A 352 -20.52 -19.55 -10.64
N LYS A 353 -19.74 -18.93 -9.76
CA LYS A 353 -18.72 -17.94 -10.14
C LYS A 353 -17.55 -18.55 -10.91
N PHE A 354 -17.14 -19.77 -10.57
CA PHE A 354 -16.08 -20.49 -11.29
C PHE A 354 -16.57 -21.06 -12.62
N PHE A 355 -17.84 -21.44 -12.73
CA PHE A 355 -18.44 -22.06 -13.92
C PHE A 355 -19.70 -21.29 -14.39
N PRO A 356 -19.54 -20.07 -14.93
CA PRO A 356 -20.67 -19.23 -15.35
C PRO A 356 -21.42 -19.78 -16.58
N HIS A 357 -20.77 -20.63 -17.37
CA HIS A 357 -21.39 -21.40 -18.43
C HIS A 357 -21.24 -22.88 -18.10
N PRO A 358 -22.31 -23.53 -17.60
CA PRO A 358 -22.31 -24.98 -17.53
C PRO A 358 -22.05 -25.51 -18.94
N VAL A 359 -21.00 -26.31 -19.10
CA VAL A 359 -20.82 -27.12 -20.30
C VAL A 359 -22.13 -27.86 -20.49
N ALA A 360 -22.88 -27.52 -21.55
CA ALA A 360 -23.99 -28.34 -21.97
C ALA A 360 -23.38 -29.72 -22.21
N THR A 361 -23.70 -30.67 -21.34
CA THR A 361 -23.45 -32.08 -21.60
C THR A 361 -24.23 -32.40 -22.86
N THR A 362 -23.55 -32.32 -24.02
CA THR A 362 -24.00 -32.93 -25.25
C THR A 362 -23.89 -34.44 -25.02
N ASP A 363 -24.95 -35.04 -24.48
CA ASP A 363 -25.19 -36.47 -24.67
C ASP A 363 -25.45 -36.67 -26.17
N PRO A 364 -24.65 -37.47 -26.89
CA PRO A 364 -24.95 -37.85 -28.25
C PRO A 364 -25.96 -39.00 -28.26
N LEU A 365 -27.07 -38.90 -27.53
CA LEU A 365 -28.18 -39.86 -27.61
C LEU A 365 -29.48 -39.35 -26.95
N SER A 366 -30.19 -38.44 -27.60
CA SER A 366 -31.66 -38.36 -27.45
C SER A 366 -32.25 -37.37 -28.44
N SER A 367 -32.47 -37.85 -29.66
CA SER A 367 -33.52 -37.29 -30.51
C SER A 367 -34.87 -37.79 -29.97
N SER A 368 -35.55 -36.98 -29.16
CA SER A 368 -37.01 -36.76 -29.27
C SER A 368 -37.56 -35.93 -28.11
N THR A 369 -38.24 -34.86 -28.54
CA THR A 369 -39.45 -34.25 -27.97
C THR A 369 -39.41 -33.53 -26.61
N ASP A 370 -39.99 -32.32 -26.69
CA ASP A 370 -40.62 -31.49 -25.67
C ASP A 370 -39.77 -30.58 -24.78
N THR A 371 -39.75 -29.32 -25.21
CA THR A 371 -40.26 -28.13 -24.52
C THR A 371 -40.34 -28.20 -22.99
N THR A 372 -39.79 -27.14 -22.37
CA THR A 372 -39.81 -26.77 -20.95
C THR A 372 -38.63 -27.34 -20.15
N THR A 373 -37.76 -26.48 -19.62
CA THR A 373 -37.27 -26.49 -18.21
C THR A 373 -36.05 -25.56 -18.07
N SER A 374 -36.28 -24.33 -17.58
CA SER A 374 -35.24 -23.37 -17.14
C SER A 374 -34.95 -23.47 -15.64
N THR A 375 -35.10 -24.66 -15.03
CA THR A 375 -35.10 -24.86 -13.56
C THR A 375 -34.01 -25.82 -13.06
N THR A 376 -33.17 -26.36 -13.94
CA THR A 376 -32.26 -27.48 -13.58
C THR A 376 -30.98 -27.06 -12.85
N VAL A 377 -30.53 -25.80 -12.98
CA VAL A 377 -29.22 -25.37 -12.43
C VAL A 377 -29.25 -25.18 -10.90
N ALA A 378 -30.32 -24.56 -10.38
CA ALA A 378 -30.52 -24.41 -8.94
C ALA A 378 -30.80 -25.76 -8.25
N ALA A 379 -31.48 -26.67 -8.95
CA ALA A 379 -31.80 -28.00 -8.44
C ALA A 379 -30.57 -28.90 -8.35
N ALA A 380 -29.65 -28.88 -9.33
CA ALA A 380 -28.42 -29.65 -9.34
C ALA A 380 -27.42 -29.17 -8.26
N ALA A 381 -27.25 -27.85 -8.11
CA ALA A 381 -26.46 -27.28 -7.02
C ALA A 381 -27.07 -27.64 -5.65
N ALA A 382 -28.40 -27.56 -5.51
CA ALA A 382 -29.10 -27.99 -4.29
C ALA A 382 -29.08 -29.51 -4.05
N ALA A 383 -28.85 -30.33 -5.08
CA ALA A 383 -28.76 -31.79 -4.96
C ALA A 383 -27.36 -32.24 -4.50
N ALA A 384 -26.29 -31.66 -5.07
CA ALA A 384 -24.92 -31.85 -4.59
C ALA A 384 -24.76 -31.41 -3.13
N ALA A 385 -25.52 -30.38 -2.76
CA ALA A 385 -25.57 -29.85 -1.42
C ALA A 385 -26.33 -30.76 -0.42
N ARG A 386 -27.30 -31.56 -0.90
CA ARG A 386 -28.16 -32.42 -0.07
C ARG A 386 -27.54 -33.78 0.31
N SER A 387 -26.46 -34.22 -0.33
CA SER A 387 -25.85 -35.53 -0.03
C SER A 387 -25.01 -35.58 1.25
N GLY A 388 -24.76 -34.43 1.90
CA GLY A 388 -24.02 -34.35 3.17
C GLY A 388 -24.90 -33.91 4.34
N ARG A 389 -25.67 -34.81 4.97
CA ARG A 389 -26.39 -34.50 6.21
C ARG A 389 -26.17 -35.55 7.32
N ARG A 390 -25.51 -35.10 8.39
CA ARG A 390 -25.74 -35.30 9.86
C ARG A 390 -24.45 -34.77 10.53
N GLN A 391 -24.43 -33.78 11.42
CA GLN A 391 -25.26 -33.54 12.61
C GLN A 391 -25.51 -32.03 12.83
N SER A 392 -26.59 -31.73 13.55
CA SER A 392 -27.02 -30.41 14.01
C SER A 392 -26.15 -29.89 15.15
N VAL A 393 -25.70 -28.63 15.07
CA VAL A 393 -25.24 -27.85 16.21
C VAL A 393 -25.86 -26.46 16.10
N ASP A 394 -26.56 -26.05 17.16
CA ASP A 394 -27.21 -24.76 17.29
C ASP A 394 -26.19 -23.61 17.18
N TYR A 395 -26.52 -22.60 16.37
CA TYR A 395 -25.71 -21.41 16.13
C TYR A 395 -26.42 -20.17 16.69
N LYS A 396 -25.83 -19.57 17.74
CA LYS A 396 -26.07 -18.17 18.14
C LYS A 396 -25.05 -17.30 17.42
N GLY A 397 -25.53 -16.37 16.58
CA GLY A 397 -24.71 -15.31 16.00
C GLY A 397 -24.67 -14.12 16.93
N ASP A 398 -23.52 -13.89 17.58
CA ASP A 398 -23.28 -12.66 18.35
C ASP A 398 -22.71 -11.58 17.40
N ILE A 399 -23.55 -10.60 17.07
CA ILE A 399 -23.14 -9.29 16.58
C ILE A 399 -23.11 -8.39 17.82
N THR A 400 -21.93 -8.18 18.38
CA THR A 400 -21.75 -7.24 19.49
C THR A 400 -21.36 -5.87 18.93
N SER A 401 -22.34 -5.01 18.71
CA SER A 401 -22.14 -3.56 18.65
C SER A 401 -22.30 -2.99 20.06
N SER A 402 -21.33 -2.20 20.53
CA SER A 402 -21.54 -1.31 21.69
C SER A 402 -22.45 -0.14 21.26
N PRO A 403 -23.59 0.11 21.91
CA PRO A 403 -24.52 1.15 21.51
C PRO A 403 -24.00 2.54 21.89
N THR A 404 -24.00 3.46 20.94
CA THR A 404 -23.88 4.90 21.19
C THR A 404 -25.29 5.44 21.47
N THR A 405 -25.57 5.78 22.73
CA THR A 405 -26.85 6.36 23.15
C THR A 405 -26.97 7.81 22.68
N SER A 406 -27.93 8.06 21.79
CA SER A 406 -28.55 9.37 21.58
C SER A 406 -29.64 9.59 22.64
N ALA A 407 -29.58 10.68 23.41
CA ALA A 407 -30.73 11.18 24.16
C ALA A 407 -30.71 12.72 24.19
N SER A 408 -31.79 13.27 23.65
CA SER A 408 -32.26 14.65 23.70
C SER A 408 -32.94 14.98 25.04
N GLY A 409 -32.88 16.24 25.48
CA GLY A 409 -34.01 16.91 26.16
C GLY A 409 -33.86 17.26 27.66
N GLU A 410 -33.56 18.54 27.93
CA GLU A 410 -34.15 19.44 28.95
C GLU A 410 -34.43 18.96 30.40
N SER A 411 -33.79 19.58 31.41
CA SER A 411 -34.29 20.80 32.08
C SER A 411 -33.65 21.03 33.48
N SER A 412 -33.56 22.31 33.86
CA SER A 412 -33.48 22.88 35.21
C SER A 412 -32.16 22.84 36.03
N SER A 413 -31.54 24.03 36.11
CA SER A 413 -30.73 24.59 37.21
C SER A 413 -31.53 24.63 38.54
N PRO A 414 -30.98 24.93 39.77
CA PRO A 414 -29.90 25.91 40.02
C PRO A 414 -28.92 25.70 41.21
N LEU A 415 -27.86 26.53 41.19
CA LEU A 415 -27.08 27.18 42.27
C LEU A 415 -26.64 26.38 43.52
N LEU A 416 -25.32 26.44 43.84
CA LEU A 416 -24.81 27.02 45.11
C LEU A 416 -23.25 27.13 45.19
N SER A 417 -22.81 28.35 45.55
CA SER A 417 -21.62 28.82 46.30
C SER A 417 -20.24 28.18 46.07
N GLU A 418 -19.25 28.89 45.53
CA GLU A 418 -18.34 29.82 46.25
C GLU A 418 -17.71 29.28 47.55
N LYS A 419 -16.40 28.95 47.53
CA LYS A 419 -15.32 29.86 48.01
C LYS A 419 -13.91 29.24 47.87
N PRO A 420 -12.85 30.09 47.85
CA PRO A 420 -11.49 29.74 47.43
C PRO A 420 -10.54 29.46 48.61
N GLY A 421 -9.45 28.74 48.33
CA GLY A 421 -8.31 28.56 49.24
C GLY A 421 -7.00 28.53 48.45
N SER A 422 -6.21 29.59 48.62
CA SER A 422 -4.90 29.87 48.03
C SER A 422 -3.75 29.04 48.65
N PRO A 423 -2.51 29.10 48.10
CA PRO A 423 -1.51 28.04 48.19
C PRO A 423 -0.39 28.31 49.21
N THR A 424 0.30 27.23 49.62
CA THR A 424 1.67 27.11 50.19
C THR A 424 1.85 25.59 50.35
N THR A 425 2.86 24.89 49.82
CA THR A 425 4.30 25.11 49.67
C THR A 425 4.85 24.26 48.55
#